data_AF-A0DVJ0-F1
#
_entry.id   AF-A0DVJ0-F1
#
_cell.length_a   1.000
_cell.length_b   1.000
_cell.length_c   1.000
_cell.angle_alpha   90.00
_cell.angle_beta   90.00
_cell.angle_gamma   90.00
#
_symmetry.space_group_name_H-M   'P 1'
#
loop_
_entity.id
_entity.type
_entity.pdbx_description
1 polymer ?
#
loop_
_entity_poly.entity_id
_entity_poly.type
_entity_poly.pdbx_seq_one_letter_code
_entity_poly.pdbx_strand_id
1 'polypeptide(L)'
;MYNGMNMYHTLENWQSIKCTIQVQQRTVSVMLQNLPFKDPNKKGNPNLESLKVKFILIPDTYIEGVVGQRIQLKVYEADLCIRFPNVRYLSKGDPYVTFFLTEDMERNYNWKIKKRLSNIQLVNDKFDLENKSYCQKLQFNKLDLFKNQVSRLTLFIIFYTSVYFPIFSTQNIFFSNIFNLIYHLIQQIMQELGDIENQPHKKVKTNETPLEFTVLATHNFARASIMRLPHGEVLTPVYMPVGTKGAMKGVTYSEMDDLGCKLLLANTYHLAYKPGGNLLEKVGGLHNFVNWKHNILTDSGGFQMVSLSQLSEVTEEGVTFESPYDKSTMHLRPEDSIHTQNQIGADIIMALDDVVRTTTVGPRMQEASERTTRWLDRDIAAHKRKHDQNLFPIVQGGIDPKLREQSLNDLIQREANGYAIGGLAGGEDKVDFWKTVAQCTATLPVNKPRYLMGVGYPVDVVVCSCLGVDMFDCVFSTRTARFGTAFTDNGFLKLKNKEAANVFEPIQKGCQCQACKSYTQSYIHYLIAREEVACHLISVHNLNYLIQLMLNLRQSIIDGKLIEFINEFLKKWFKNEGQIPVWIIEALEYAKIPVEQL
;
A
#
# COMPACT_ATOMS: atom_id res chain seq x y z
N MET A 1 -21.53 -20.57 31.72
CA MET A 1 -22.89 -21.12 31.91
C MET A 1 -23.88 -20.05 31.50
N TYR A 2 -24.49 -20.18 30.33
CA TYR A 2 -25.86 -19.73 30.07
C TYR A 2 -26.41 -20.66 29.00
N ASN A 3 -27.42 -21.44 29.41
CA ASN A 3 -28.13 -22.44 28.64
C ASN A 3 -29.17 -21.77 27.72
N GLY A 4 -29.60 -22.54 26.72
CA GLY A 4 -30.47 -22.14 25.62
C GLY A 4 -31.63 -21.21 25.94
N MET A 5 -31.84 -20.26 25.04
CA MET A 5 -33.14 -19.65 24.78
C MET A 5 -33.61 -20.13 23.40
N ASN A 6 -34.56 -21.08 23.40
CA ASN A 6 -35.43 -21.32 22.26
C ASN A 6 -36.53 -20.26 22.31
N MET A 7 -36.64 -19.41 21.29
CA MET A 7 -37.83 -18.60 21.06
C MET A 7 -38.52 -19.08 19.79
N TYR A 8 -39.71 -19.65 19.98
CA TYR A 8 -40.63 -20.04 18.93
C TYR A 8 -41.41 -18.81 18.47
N HIS A 9 -41.18 -18.36 17.24
CA HIS A 9 -42.19 -17.64 16.47
C HIS A 9 -42.68 -18.55 15.34
N THR A 10 -43.97 -18.85 15.38
CA THR A 10 -44.69 -19.75 14.49
C THR A 10 -44.84 -19.12 13.09
N LEU A 11 -44.00 -19.57 12.16
CA LEU A 11 -44.31 -19.70 10.73
C LEU A 11 -44.18 -21.19 10.42
N GLU A 12 -45.32 -21.86 10.30
CA GLU A 12 -45.56 -23.28 10.62
C GLU A 12 -44.84 -24.38 9.81
N ASN A 13 -43.75 -24.15 9.07
CA ASN A 13 -43.09 -25.25 8.33
C ASN A 13 -41.55 -25.16 8.17
N TRP A 14 -40.84 -24.48 9.08
CA TRP A 14 -39.39 -24.25 8.95
C TRP A 14 -38.53 -24.90 10.07
N GLN A 15 -39.01 -25.98 10.71
CA GLN A 15 -38.40 -26.56 11.92
C GLN A 15 -37.05 -27.31 11.76
N SER A 16 -36.33 -27.21 10.64
CA SER A 16 -35.09 -27.98 10.47
C SER A 16 -33.90 -27.26 9.83
N ILE A 17 -33.95 -25.95 9.59
CA ILE A 17 -32.83 -25.24 8.96
C ILE A 17 -31.71 -25.05 9.96
N LYS A 18 -30.53 -25.56 9.62
CA LYS A 18 -29.32 -25.34 10.40
C LYS A 18 -28.55 -24.18 9.79
N CYS A 19 -28.52 -23.04 10.48
CA CYS A 19 -27.67 -21.90 10.16
C CYS A 19 -26.40 -21.97 11.00
N THR A 20 -25.23 -21.88 10.36
CA THR A 20 -23.93 -21.79 11.03
C THR A 20 -23.25 -20.52 10.55
N ILE A 21 -22.92 -19.63 11.48
CA ILE A 21 -22.19 -18.38 11.21
C ILE A 21 -20.80 -18.55 11.80
N GLN A 22 -19.78 -18.32 10.98
CA GLN A 22 -18.39 -18.37 11.39
C GLN A 22 -17.72 -17.04 11.03
N VAL A 23 -17.21 -16.35 12.03
CA VAL A 23 -16.48 -15.09 11.86
C VAL A 23 -15.00 -15.38 12.10
N GLN A 24 -14.16 -15.06 11.11
CA GLN A 24 -12.69 -15.13 11.22
C GLN A 24 -12.10 -13.84 10.64
N GLN A 25 -11.42 -13.07 11.48
CA GLN A 25 -10.86 -11.76 11.12
C GLN A 25 -11.92 -10.83 10.48
N ARG A 26 -11.77 -10.49 9.19
CA ARG A 26 -12.70 -9.65 8.41
C ARG A 26 -13.67 -10.46 7.55
N THR A 27 -13.67 -11.78 7.66
CA THR A 27 -14.53 -12.64 6.84
C THR A 27 -15.66 -13.21 7.68
N VAL A 28 -16.90 -13.01 7.22
CA VAL A 28 -18.10 -13.62 7.81
C VAL A 28 -18.57 -14.71 6.85
N SER A 29 -18.57 -15.96 7.30
CA SER A 29 -19.11 -17.09 6.54
C SER A 29 -20.46 -17.47 7.11
N VAL A 30 -21.50 -17.46 6.28
CA VAL A 30 -22.84 -17.93 6.64
C VAL A 30 -23.12 -19.20 5.86
N MET A 31 -23.44 -20.29 6.56
CA MET A 31 -23.83 -21.56 5.96
C MET A 31 -25.24 -21.92 6.40
N LEU A 32 -26.14 -22.06 5.45
CA LEU A 32 -27.49 -22.57 5.65
C LEU A 32 -27.54 -24.02 5.15
N GLN A 33 -28.09 -24.93 5.95
CA GLN A 33 -28.25 -26.35 5.65
C GLN A 33 -29.66 -26.82 5.99
N ASN A 34 -30.11 -27.93 5.41
CA ASN A 34 -31.43 -28.54 5.65
C ASN A 34 -32.60 -27.60 5.31
N LEU A 35 -32.46 -26.84 4.20
CA LEU A 35 -33.50 -25.96 3.70
C LEU A 35 -34.71 -26.84 3.26
N PRO A 36 -35.87 -26.76 3.95
CA PRO A 36 -36.98 -27.69 3.75
C PRO A 36 -37.75 -27.23 2.52
N PHE A 37 -37.27 -27.58 1.34
CA PHE A 37 -38.02 -27.31 0.12
C PHE A 37 -38.23 -28.59 -0.67
N LYS A 38 -39.22 -29.37 -0.23
CA LYS A 38 -39.94 -30.31 -1.11
C LYS A 38 -41.22 -29.61 -1.51
N ASP A 39 -41.46 -29.41 -2.80
CA ASP A 39 -42.81 -29.16 -3.29
C ASP A 39 -43.61 -30.48 -3.12
N PRO A 40 -44.56 -30.56 -2.18
CA PRO A 40 -45.25 -31.81 -1.88
C PRO A 40 -46.15 -32.29 -3.04
N ASN A 41 -46.41 -31.43 -4.04
CA ASN A 41 -47.33 -31.72 -5.14
C ASN A 41 -46.62 -32.12 -6.45
N LYS A 42 -45.29 -32.19 -6.49
CA LYS A 42 -44.55 -32.52 -7.73
C LYS A 42 -43.38 -33.48 -7.49
N LYS A 43 -43.54 -34.73 -7.92
CA LYS A 43 -42.43 -35.71 -8.01
C LYS A 43 -41.40 -35.21 -9.04
N GLY A 44 -40.16 -34.95 -8.61
CA GLY A 44 -39.01 -34.72 -9.49
C GLY A 44 -38.25 -33.40 -9.35
N ASN A 45 -38.65 -32.48 -8.46
CA ASN A 45 -38.01 -31.17 -8.33
C ASN A 45 -36.69 -31.17 -7.51
N PRO A 46 -35.76 -30.24 -7.79
CA PRO A 46 -34.51 -30.06 -7.04
C PRO A 46 -34.75 -29.62 -5.59
N ASN A 47 -33.98 -30.21 -4.67
CA ASN A 47 -33.88 -29.77 -3.28
C ASN A 47 -32.61 -28.93 -3.10
N LEU A 48 -32.75 -27.69 -2.60
CA LEU A 48 -31.61 -26.90 -2.17
C LEU A 48 -31.09 -27.46 -0.84
N GLU A 49 -29.90 -28.07 -0.84
CA GLU A 49 -29.38 -28.73 0.37
C GLU A 49 -28.65 -27.76 1.29
N SER A 50 -27.88 -26.85 0.69
CA SER A 50 -27.09 -25.88 1.41
C SER A 50 -26.73 -24.66 0.57
N LEU A 51 -26.65 -23.51 1.23
CA LEU A 51 -26.12 -22.26 0.69
C LEU A 51 -25.01 -21.79 1.62
N LYS A 52 -23.82 -21.53 1.09
CA LYS A 52 -22.73 -20.90 1.84
C LYS A 52 -22.41 -19.56 1.19
N VAL A 53 -22.39 -18.50 1.98
CA VAL A 53 -21.99 -17.16 1.51
C VAL A 53 -20.88 -16.66 2.41
N LYS A 54 -19.79 -16.20 1.82
CA LYS A 54 -18.72 -15.50 2.52
C LYS A 54 -18.73 -14.03 2.17
N PHE A 55 -18.72 -13.21 3.21
CA PHE A 55 -18.61 -11.77 3.15
C PHE A 55 -17.23 -11.36 3.61
N ILE A 56 -16.67 -10.32 3.01
CA ILE A 56 -15.52 -9.59 3.52
C ILE A 56 -16.01 -8.23 4.02
N LEU A 57 -15.65 -7.92 5.26
CA LEU A 57 -15.83 -6.62 5.89
C LEU A 57 -14.78 -5.66 5.36
N ILE A 58 -15.22 -4.66 4.62
CA ILE A 58 -14.38 -3.58 4.10
C ILE A 58 -14.71 -2.33 4.93
N PRO A 59 -13.76 -1.82 5.73
CA PRO A 59 -13.93 -0.52 6.37
C PRO A 59 -13.96 0.55 5.28
N ASP A 60 -15.00 1.37 5.24
CA ASP A 60 -15.04 2.54 4.37
C ASP A 60 -14.20 3.67 5.00
N THR A 61 -13.46 4.39 4.16
CA THR A 61 -12.64 5.53 4.56
C THR A 61 -13.50 6.65 5.15
N TYR A 62 -12.91 7.33 6.13
CA TYR A 62 -13.46 8.48 6.85
C TYR A 62 -13.99 9.56 5.90
N ILE A 63 -15.27 9.90 6.01
CA ILE A 63 -15.85 11.08 5.36
C ILE A 63 -15.80 12.21 6.38
N GLU A 64 -15.06 13.28 6.10
CA GLU A 64 -15.00 14.46 6.96
C GLU A 64 -16.41 14.96 7.30
N GLY A 65 -16.70 15.08 8.60
CA GLY A 65 -17.93 15.66 9.13
C GLY A 65 -18.98 14.66 9.67
N VAL A 66 -18.73 13.35 9.65
CA VAL A 66 -19.66 12.36 10.24
C VAL A 66 -18.92 11.44 11.21
N VAL A 67 -19.27 11.49 12.50
CA VAL A 67 -18.75 10.56 13.52
C VAL A 67 -19.43 9.19 13.35
N GLY A 68 -18.64 8.17 12.97
CA GLY A 68 -19.03 6.77 12.91
C GLY A 68 -18.36 5.98 11.77
N GLN A 69 -17.78 4.81 12.07
CA GLN A 69 -17.21 3.91 11.05
C GLN A 69 -18.33 3.33 10.16
N ARG A 70 -18.09 3.30 8.85
CA ARG A 70 -18.93 2.55 7.90
C ARG A 70 -18.28 1.20 7.64
N ILE A 71 -19.05 0.13 7.75
CA ILE A 71 -18.65 -1.22 7.38
C ILE A 71 -19.40 -1.59 6.10
N GLN A 72 -18.68 -1.78 5.00
CA GLN A 72 -19.23 -2.36 3.78
C GLN A 72 -19.06 -3.90 3.80
N LEU A 73 -20.11 -4.63 3.44
CA LEU A 73 -20.06 -6.07 3.25
C LEU A 73 -19.95 -6.37 1.75
N LYS A 74 -18.81 -6.88 1.30
CA LYS A 74 -18.65 -7.37 -0.07
C LYS A 74 -18.79 -8.89 -0.07
N VAL A 75 -19.73 -9.42 -0.85
CA VAL A 75 -19.80 -10.86 -1.11
C VAL A 75 -18.58 -11.23 -1.93
N TYR A 76 -17.73 -12.09 -1.39
CA TYR A 76 -16.50 -12.52 -2.05
C TYR A 76 -16.62 -13.95 -2.59
N GLU A 77 -17.41 -14.81 -1.94
CA GLU A 77 -17.63 -16.18 -2.40
C GLU A 77 -19.05 -16.63 -2.06
N ALA A 78 -19.72 -17.32 -2.99
CA ALA A 78 -21.01 -17.94 -2.74
C ALA A 78 -21.04 -19.35 -3.35
N ASP A 79 -21.23 -20.36 -2.50
CA ASP A 79 -21.37 -21.75 -2.90
C ASP A 79 -22.82 -22.21 -2.78
N LEU A 80 -23.33 -22.82 -3.85
CA LEU A 80 -24.69 -23.34 -3.92
C LEU A 80 -24.67 -24.85 -4.16
N CYS A 81 -25.37 -25.62 -3.32
CA CYS A 81 -25.54 -27.06 -3.50
C CYS A 81 -27.01 -27.44 -3.69
N ILE A 82 -27.33 -28.00 -4.86
CA ILE A 82 -28.68 -28.44 -5.23
C ILE A 82 -28.65 -29.94 -5.54
N ARG A 83 -29.56 -30.72 -4.93
CA ARG A 83 -29.73 -32.14 -5.21
C ARG A 83 -30.98 -32.38 -6.05
N PHE A 84 -30.78 -32.96 -7.22
CA PHE A 84 -31.83 -33.54 -8.07
C PHE A 84 -31.99 -35.04 -7.74
N PRO A 85 -33.10 -35.69 -8.13
CA PRO A 85 -33.34 -37.10 -7.82
C PRO A 85 -32.20 -38.06 -8.19
N ASN A 86 -31.41 -37.75 -9.23
CA ASN A 86 -30.32 -38.60 -9.75
C ASN A 86 -28.96 -37.89 -9.92
N VAL A 87 -28.85 -36.59 -9.59
CA VAL A 87 -27.63 -35.78 -9.84
C VAL A 87 -27.45 -34.75 -8.71
N ARG A 88 -26.21 -34.52 -8.27
CA ARG A 88 -25.86 -33.47 -7.31
C ARG A 88 -25.09 -32.36 -8.04
N TYR A 89 -25.57 -31.13 -7.95
CA TYR A 89 -24.91 -29.96 -8.53
C TYR A 89 -24.23 -29.13 -7.44
N LEU A 90 -22.98 -28.73 -7.71
CA LEU A 90 -22.17 -27.90 -6.84
C LEU A 90 -21.60 -26.74 -7.67
N SER A 91 -21.97 -25.51 -7.34
CA SER A 91 -21.33 -24.31 -7.91
C SER A 91 -20.33 -23.76 -6.90
N LYS A 92 -19.10 -23.53 -7.35
CA LYS A 92 -18.01 -22.88 -6.62
C LYS A 92 -17.34 -21.87 -7.56
N GLY A 93 -17.19 -20.61 -7.17
CA GLY A 93 -16.31 -19.68 -7.88
C GLY A 93 -16.65 -18.18 -7.83
N ASP A 94 -15.58 -17.38 -7.82
CA ASP A 94 -15.50 -15.91 -7.96
C ASP A 94 -16.25 -15.37 -9.22
N PRO A 95 -16.67 -14.08 -9.23
CA PRO A 95 -17.62 -13.53 -10.20
C PRO A 95 -17.03 -13.11 -11.56
N TYR A 96 -16.26 -13.97 -12.24
CA TYR A 96 -15.84 -13.76 -13.63
C TYR A 96 -15.89 -15.06 -14.44
N VAL A 97 -16.57 -15.07 -15.59
CA VAL A 97 -16.59 -16.20 -16.55
C VAL A 97 -16.26 -15.69 -17.96
N THR A 98 -15.21 -16.26 -18.56
CA THR A 98 -14.82 -16.13 -19.98
C THR A 98 -15.16 -17.43 -20.72
N PHE A 99 -15.72 -17.34 -21.93
CA PHE A 99 -16.18 -18.50 -22.72
C PHE A 99 -15.18 -18.94 -23.80
N PHE A 100 -15.06 -20.25 -24.02
CA PHE A 100 -14.61 -20.85 -25.28
C PHE A 100 -15.78 -21.61 -25.91
N LEU A 101 -15.98 -21.44 -27.22
CA LEU A 101 -16.98 -22.17 -28.01
C LEU A 101 -16.30 -23.34 -28.73
N THR A 102 -16.90 -24.53 -28.67
CA THR A 102 -16.63 -25.63 -29.61
C THR A 102 -17.88 -25.88 -30.47
N GLU A 103 -17.67 -26.30 -31.71
CA GLU A 103 -18.48 -26.08 -32.93
C GLU A 103 -19.92 -26.65 -33.00
N ASP A 104 -20.51 -27.23 -31.97
CA ASP A 104 -21.78 -27.98 -32.14
C ASP A 104 -23.08 -27.22 -31.81
N MET A 105 -23.04 -25.92 -31.51
CA MET A 105 -24.22 -25.16 -31.04
C MET A 105 -24.81 -24.14 -32.03
N GLU A 106 -24.42 -24.18 -33.31
CA GLU A 106 -24.82 -23.14 -34.29
C GLU A 106 -26.19 -23.35 -34.97
N ARG A 107 -26.89 -24.48 -34.78
CA ARG A 107 -28.04 -24.81 -35.65
C ARG A 107 -29.46 -24.54 -35.13
N ASN A 108 -29.71 -24.19 -33.86
CA ASN A 108 -31.10 -24.19 -33.36
C ASN A 108 -31.68 -22.92 -32.71
N TYR A 109 -31.01 -21.77 -32.73
CA TYR A 109 -31.56 -20.57 -32.04
C TYR A 109 -31.50 -19.24 -32.80
N ASN A 110 -31.49 -19.30 -34.15
CA ASN A 110 -31.16 -18.13 -34.98
C ASN A 110 -32.31 -17.20 -35.39
N TRP A 111 -33.49 -17.24 -34.75
CA TRP A 111 -34.61 -16.34 -35.15
C TRP A 111 -35.13 -15.37 -34.07
N LYS A 112 -34.93 -15.63 -32.76
CA LYS A 112 -35.54 -14.81 -31.71
C LYS A 112 -34.68 -13.69 -31.11
N ILE A 113 -33.37 -13.65 -31.37
CA ILE A 113 -32.47 -12.62 -30.78
C ILE A 113 -32.26 -11.41 -31.71
N LYS A 114 -32.33 -11.61 -33.03
CA LYS A 114 -32.10 -10.54 -34.02
C LYS A 114 -33.12 -9.39 -34.00
N LYS A 115 -34.29 -9.55 -33.37
CA LYS A 115 -35.34 -8.51 -33.34
C LYS A 115 -35.38 -7.68 -32.04
N ARG A 116 -34.55 -8.00 -31.03
CA ARG A 116 -34.52 -7.25 -29.75
C ARG A 116 -33.24 -6.45 -29.50
N LEU A 117 -32.20 -6.63 -30.33
CA LEU A 117 -30.95 -5.86 -30.25
C LEU A 117 -30.90 -4.64 -31.19
N SER A 118 -31.96 -4.34 -31.93
CA SER A 118 -32.01 -3.19 -32.85
C SER A 118 -32.51 -1.88 -32.23
N ASN A 119 -32.82 -1.83 -30.92
CA ASN A 119 -33.44 -0.65 -30.29
C ASN A 119 -32.66 -0.07 -29.08
N ILE A 120 -31.34 -0.21 -29.01
CA ILE A 120 -30.54 0.53 -28.03
C ILE A 120 -29.63 1.51 -28.78
N GLN A 121 -30.10 2.75 -28.91
CA GLN A 121 -29.26 3.90 -29.25
C GLN A 121 -28.46 4.31 -28.01
N LEU A 122 -27.14 4.38 -28.19
CA LEU A 122 -26.21 5.06 -27.29
C LEU A 122 -26.48 6.57 -27.35
N VAL A 123 -26.66 7.22 -26.19
CA VAL A 123 -26.65 8.68 -26.08
C VAL A 123 -25.54 9.10 -25.10
N ASN A 124 -24.59 9.85 -25.65
CA ASN A 124 -23.62 10.68 -24.94
C ASN A 124 -24.30 11.95 -24.41
N ASP A 125 -23.92 12.45 -23.23
CA ASP A 125 -23.32 13.79 -23.02
C ASP A 125 -23.51 14.39 -21.60
N LYS A 126 -22.42 15.05 -21.16
CA LYS A 126 -22.18 16.22 -20.29
C LYS A 126 -23.17 16.62 -19.18
N PHE A 127 -22.60 17.00 -18.02
CA PHE A 127 -23.27 17.79 -16.98
C PHE A 127 -22.61 19.16 -16.82
N ASP A 128 -23.45 20.19 -16.84
CA ASP A 128 -23.15 21.62 -16.66
C ASP A 128 -23.77 22.10 -15.32
N LEU A 129 -23.17 23.09 -14.68
CA LEU A 129 -23.49 23.57 -13.32
C LEU A 129 -23.89 25.05 -13.37
N GLU A 130 -25.17 25.38 -13.16
CA GLU A 130 -25.60 26.76 -12.80
C GLU A 130 -26.76 26.84 -11.77
N ASN A 131 -26.38 27.34 -10.59
CA ASN A 131 -27.01 28.30 -9.64
C ASN A 131 -28.48 28.26 -9.10
N LYS A 132 -28.55 28.05 -7.76
CA LYS A 132 -29.14 28.86 -6.64
C LYS A 132 -30.66 29.08 -6.44
N SER A 133 -31.20 28.58 -5.31
CA SER A 133 -31.47 29.35 -4.04
C SER A 133 -32.06 28.41 -2.94
N TYR A 134 -31.39 28.23 -1.79
CA TYR A 134 -31.70 28.72 -0.42
C TYR A 134 -33.19 28.58 0.01
N CYS A 135 -33.63 27.98 1.13
CA CYS A 135 -33.02 27.40 2.33
C CYS A 135 -34.15 26.73 3.16
N GLN A 136 -33.89 25.64 3.92
CA GLN A 136 -34.17 25.52 5.38
C GLN A 136 -34.15 24.06 5.93
N LYS A 137 -33.21 23.87 6.88
CA LYS A 137 -33.25 23.08 8.12
C LYS A 137 -33.76 21.62 8.13
N LEU A 138 -32.75 20.75 8.31
CA LEU A 138 -32.66 19.60 9.24
C LEU A 138 -33.39 18.28 8.93
N GLN A 139 -32.54 17.25 8.89
CA GLN A 139 -32.77 15.82 9.19
C GLN A 139 -33.67 15.03 8.25
N PHE A 140 -33.06 14.26 7.32
CA PHE A 140 -33.46 12.87 7.06
C PHE A 140 -32.25 12.01 6.68
N ASN A 141 -32.12 10.90 7.42
CA ASN A 141 -30.96 10.00 7.50
C ASN A 141 -31.01 8.87 6.46
N LYS A 142 -29.83 8.53 5.92
CA LYS A 142 -29.24 7.19 5.66
C LYS A 142 -30.02 6.05 4.97
N LEU A 143 -31.33 6.13 4.73
CA LEU A 143 -32.12 4.98 4.24
C LEU A 143 -32.26 4.89 2.71
N ASP A 144 -32.32 6.03 2.00
CA ASP A 144 -32.70 6.02 0.58
C ASP A 144 -31.54 5.71 -0.39
N LEU A 145 -30.29 5.93 0.01
CA LEU A 145 -29.12 5.45 -0.73
C LEU A 145 -28.89 3.93 -0.56
N PHE A 146 -29.30 3.38 0.59
CA PHE A 146 -29.23 1.94 0.88
C PHE A 146 -30.27 1.15 0.07
N LYS A 147 -31.49 1.68 -0.07
CA LYS A 147 -32.51 1.13 -0.99
C LYS A 147 -32.00 1.02 -2.42
N ASN A 148 -31.23 2.01 -2.90
CA ASN A 148 -30.70 2.02 -4.27
C ASN A 148 -29.64 0.93 -4.54
N GLN A 149 -28.85 0.52 -3.54
CA GLN A 149 -27.84 -0.53 -3.73
C GLN A 149 -28.38 -1.95 -3.53
N VAL A 150 -29.30 -2.14 -2.58
CA VAL A 150 -30.06 -3.40 -2.47
C VAL A 150 -30.86 -3.63 -3.76
N SER A 151 -31.46 -2.59 -4.35
CA SER A 151 -32.15 -2.66 -5.65
C SER A 151 -31.24 -3.07 -6.82
N ARG A 152 -29.94 -2.77 -6.77
CA ARG A 152 -28.96 -3.19 -7.80
C ARG A 152 -28.57 -4.67 -7.66
N LEU A 153 -28.45 -5.17 -6.43
CA LEU A 153 -28.29 -6.60 -6.16
C LEU A 153 -29.56 -7.39 -6.53
N THR A 154 -30.74 -6.79 -6.30
CA THR A 154 -32.05 -7.30 -6.74
C THR A 154 -32.12 -7.43 -8.26
N LEU A 155 -31.69 -6.41 -9.01
CA LEU A 155 -31.61 -6.47 -10.47
C LEU A 155 -30.66 -7.56 -10.97
N PHE A 156 -29.52 -7.76 -10.30
CA PHE A 156 -28.55 -8.80 -10.66
C PHE A 156 -29.10 -10.22 -10.44
N ILE A 157 -29.76 -10.48 -9.30
CA ILE A 157 -30.36 -11.79 -9.00
C ILE A 157 -31.59 -12.07 -9.88
N ILE A 158 -32.43 -11.06 -10.16
CA ILE A 158 -33.57 -11.17 -11.08
C ILE A 158 -33.09 -11.38 -12.52
N PHE A 159 -32.03 -10.70 -12.96
CA PHE A 159 -31.47 -10.87 -14.31
C PHE A 159 -30.82 -12.25 -14.48
N TYR A 160 -30.09 -12.73 -13.47
CA TYR A 160 -29.49 -14.06 -13.48
C TYR A 160 -30.53 -15.20 -13.48
N THR A 161 -31.67 -15.01 -12.82
CA THR A 161 -32.75 -16.03 -12.78
C THR A 161 -33.66 -16.00 -14.01
N SER A 162 -33.93 -14.81 -14.56
CA SER A 162 -34.77 -14.65 -15.77
C SER A 162 -34.06 -15.04 -17.07
N VAL A 163 -32.73 -14.98 -17.12
CA VAL A 163 -31.93 -15.41 -18.29
C VAL A 163 -31.70 -16.93 -18.30
N TYR A 164 -31.61 -17.59 -17.13
CA TYR A 164 -31.24 -19.01 -17.02
C TYR A 164 -32.39 -19.98 -16.68
N PHE A 165 -33.58 -19.50 -16.28
CA PHE A 165 -34.78 -20.33 -16.06
C PHE A 165 -36.01 -19.80 -16.82
N PRO A 166 -36.10 -19.96 -18.14
CA PRO A 166 -37.34 -19.70 -18.85
C PRO A 166 -38.15 -21.00 -18.90
N ILE A 167 -39.04 -21.23 -17.93
CA ILE A 167 -40.33 -21.95 -18.00
C ILE A 167 -40.86 -22.02 -16.55
N PHE A 168 -42.17 -21.80 -16.34
CA PHE A 168 -42.95 -21.86 -15.08
C PHE A 168 -43.25 -20.51 -14.38
N SER A 169 -44.39 -19.94 -14.76
CA SER A 169 -44.99 -18.67 -14.33
C SER A 169 -45.58 -18.64 -12.90
N THR A 170 -44.96 -19.28 -11.91
CA THR A 170 -45.46 -19.27 -10.51
C THR A 170 -44.38 -19.09 -9.42
N GLN A 171 -43.14 -18.72 -9.77
CA GLN A 171 -42.00 -18.66 -8.83
C GLN A 171 -41.76 -17.32 -8.10
N ASN A 172 -42.70 -16.36 -8.08
CA ASN A 172 -42.47 -15.07 -7.40
C ASN A 172 -42.43 -15.16 -5.86
N ILE A 173 -43.08 -16.15 -5.25
CA ILE A 173 -43.16 -16.30 -3.79
C ILE A 173 -41.87 -16.95 -3.22
N PHE A 174 -41.24 -17.84 -4.00
CA PHE A 174 -40.02 -18.58 -3.61
C PHE A 174 -38.83 -17.63 -3.35
N PHE A 175 -38.58 -16.71 -4.27
CA PHE A 175 -37.46 -15.77 -4.17
C PHE A 175 -37.71 -14.67 -3.14
N SER A 176 -38.97 -14.25 -2.94
CA SER A 176 -39.34 -13.28 -1.92
C SER A 176 -39.10 -13.79 -0.48
N ASN A 177 -39.34 -15.08 -0.22
CA ASN A 177 -39.13 -15.66 1.10
C ASN A 177 -37.64 -15.89 1.43
N ILE A 178 -36.83 -16.31 0.46
CA ILE A 178 -35.36 -16.39 0.62
C ILE A 178 -34.77 -14.98 0.79
N PHE A 179 -35.28 -14.00 0.04
CA PHE A 179 -34.93 -12.59 0.18
C PHE A 179 -35.19 -12.07 1.60
N ASN A 180 -36.40 -12.29 2.14
CA ASN A 180 -36.76 -11.85 3.49
C ASN A 180 -35.90 -12.55 4.56
N LEU A 181 -35.60 -13.84 4.39
CA LEU A 181 -34.74 -14.58 5.33
C LEU A 181 -33.31 -14.03 5.35
N ILE A 182 -32.69 -13.83 4.18
CA ILE A 182 -31.33 -13.28 4.09
C ILE A 182 -31.31 -11.83 4.60
N TYR A 183 -32.33 -11.04 4.28
CA TYR A 183 -32.47 -9.67 4.77
C TYR A 183 -32.56 -9.62 6.30
N HIS A 184 -33.44 -10.41 6.91
CA HIS A 184 -33.57 -10.47 8.37
C HIS A 184 -32.32 -11.00 9.07
N LEU A 185 -31.64 -11.99 8.49
CA LEU A 185 -30.40 -12.54 9.03
C LEU A 185 -29.27 -11.49 9.00
N ILE A 186 -29.17 -10.70 7.93
CA ILE A 186 -28.21 -9.60 7.84
C ILE A 186 -28.53 -8.51 8.87
N GLN A 187 -29.81 -8.14 9.03
CA GLN A 187 -30.22 -7.17 10.05
C GLN A 187 -29.86 -7.64 11.46
N GLN A 188 -30.08 -8.92 11.77
CA GLN A 188 -29.79 -9.50 13.08
C GLN A 188 -28.29 -9.60 13.37
N ILE A 189 -27.48 -9.98 12.37
CA ILE A 189 -26.01 -9.98 12.48
C ILE A 189 -25.49 -8.55 12.70
N MET A 190 -26.06 -7.56 12.01
CA MET A 190 -25.67 -6.15 12.20
C MET A 190 -26.09 -5.60 13.57
N GLN A 191 -27.21 -6.08 14.12
CA GLN A 191 -27.66 -5.72 15.46
C GLN A 191 -26.75 -6.31 16.53
N GLU A 192 -26.39 -7.60 16.43
CA GLU A 192 -25.43 -8.22 17.35
C GLU A 192 -24.02 -7.62 17.26
N LEU A 193 -23.56 -7.23 16.07
CA LEU A 193 -22.29 -6.51 15.90
C LEU A 193 -22.34 -5.08 16.48
N GLY A 194 -23.48 -4.39 16.36
CA GLY A 194 -23.71 -3.09 16.99
C GLY A 194 -23.82 -3.15 18.52
N ASP A 195 -24.30 -4.26 19.08
CA ASP A 195 -24.34 -4.49 20.53
C ASP A 195 -22.97 -4.85 21.11
N ILE A 196 -22.05 -5.40 20.30
CA ILE A 196 -20.63 -5.62 20.67
C ILE A 196 -19.87 -4.28 20.73
N GLU A 197 -20.19 -3.31 19.87
CA GLU A 197 -19.59 -1.95 19.90
C GLU A 197 -20.11 -1.07 21.06
N ASN A 198 -21.28 -1.39 21.63
CA ASN A 198 -21.93 -0.58 22.67
C ASN A 198 -21.74 -1.09 24.11
N GLN A 199 -20.98 -2.16 24.33
CA GLN A 199 -20.53 -2.50 25.68
C GLN A 199 -19.47 -1.49 26.11
N PRO A 200 -19.51 -0.96 27.35
CA PRO A 200 -18.44 -0.13 27.86
C PRO A 200 -17.17 -0.97 27.86
N HIS A 201 -16.29 -0.74 26.90
CA HIS A 201 -14.96 -1.32 26.89
C HIS A 201 -14.30 -0.93 28.21
N LYS A 202 -14.28 -1.85 29.18
CA LYS A 202 -13.20 -1.88 30.16
C LYS A 202 -11.94 -1.85 29.31
N LYS A 203 -11.18 -0.75 29.38
CA LYS A 203 -9.87 -0.61 28.73
C LYS A 203 -9.07 -1.87 29.03
N VAL A 204 -9.12 -2.84 28.14
CA VAL A 204 -8.12 -3.88 28.04
C VAL A 204 -6.92 -3.11 27.54
N LYS A 205 -5.91 -2.95 28.39
CA LYS A 205 -4.60 -2.51 27.92
C LYS A 205 -4.12 -3.57 26.94
N THR A 206 -4.41 -3.38 25.66
CA THR A 206 -3.73 -4.11 24.61
C THR A 206 -2.31 -3.56 24.57
N ASN A 207 -1.32 -4.44 24.62
CA ASN A 207 0.07 -4.11 24.33
C ASN A 207 0.20 -3.81 22.83
N GLU A 208 -0.56 -2.85 22.30
CA GLU A 208 -0.56 -2.50 20.88
C GLU A 208 0.73 -1.74 20.56
N THR A 209 1.54 -2.34 19.69
CA THR A 209 2.71 -1.71 19.12
C THR A 209 2.27 -0.51 18.27
N PRO A 210 3.01 0.61 18.23
CA PRO A 210 2.61 1.80 17.48
C PRO A 210 2.61 1.63 15.95
N LEU A 211 3.01 0.45 15.44
CA LEU A 211 2.95 0.08 14.04
C LEU A 211 2.15 -1.19 13.84
N GLU A 212 1.15 -1.13 12.96
CA GLU A 212 0.48 -2.29 12.39
C GLU A 212 0.83 -2.44 10.91
N PHE A 213 1.13 -3.66 10.47
CA PHE A 213 1.48 -3.92 9.08
C PHE A 213 0.61 -5.03 8.50
N THR A 214 -0.20 -4.69 7.50
CA THR A 214 -1.15 -5.62 6.86
C THR A 214 -0.83 -5.76 5.38
N VAL A 215 -0.42 -6.97 4.97
CA VAL A 215 -0.28 -7.33 3.55
C VAL A 215 -1.67 -7.58 2.96
N LEU A 216 -2.03 -6.84 1.91
CA LEU A 216 -3.33 -6.96 1.25
C LEU A 216 -3.30 -7.91 0.06
N ALA A 217 -2.23 -7.85 -0.73
CA ALA A 217 -2.04 -8.66 -1.92
C ALA A 217 -0.56 -8.91 -2.15
N THR A 218 -0.25 -10.04 -2.79
CA THR A 218 1.10 -10.39 -3.20
C THR A 218 1.12 -10.93 -4.62
N HIS A 219 2.26 -10.75 -5.29
CA HIS A 219 2.62 -11.48 -6.50
C HIS A 219 4.04 -11.98 -6.31
N ASN A 220 4.20 -13.29 -6.04
CA ASN A 220 5.47 -13.86 -5.57
C ASN A 220 6.03 -13.07 -4.37
N PHE A 221 7.16 -12.38 -4.54
CA PHE A 221 7.79 -11.58 -3.49
C PHE A 221 7.21 -10.16 -3.38
N ALA A 222 6.63 -9.62 -4.45
CA ALA A 222 6.04 -8.29 -4.47
C ALA A 222 4.82 -8.21 -3.54
N ARG A 223 4.69 -7.12 -2.79
CA ARG A 223 3.64 -6.93 -1.77
C ARG A 223 2.97 -5.58 -1.94
N ALA A 224 1.66 -5.55 -1.83
CA ALA A 224 0.88 -4.35 -1.59
C ALA A 224 0.33 -4.40 -0.17
N SER A 225 0.71 -3.43 0.67
CA SER A 225 0.37 -3.46 2.10
C SER A 225 -0.14 -2.10 2.59
N ILE A 226 -0.67 -2.10 3.81
CA ILE A 226 -0.98 -0.90 4.60
C ILE A 226 -0.11 -0.95 5.86
N MET A 227 0.67 0.09 6.07
CA MET A 227 1.41 0.34 7.30
C MET A 227 0.70 1.45 8.08
N ARG A 228 0.18 1.14 9.25
CA ARG A 228 -0.46 2.11 10.13
C ARG A 228 0.55 2.59 11.15
N LEU A 229 0.67 3.91 11.22
CA LEU A 229 1.56 4.62 12.12
C LEU A 229 0.75 5.66 12.90
N PRO A 230 1.32 6.25 13.98
CA PRO A 230 0.60 7.20 14.83
C PRO A 230 -0.02 8.39 14.08
N HIS A 231 0.65 8.90 13.04
CA HIS A 231 0.19 10.03 12.23
C HIS A 231 -0.46 9.62 10.89
N GLY A 232 -0.97 8.38 10.79
CA GLY A 232 -1.86 7.95 9.71
C GLY A 232 -1.36 6.75 8.91
N GLU A 233 -2.16 6.32 7.94
CA GLU A 233 -1.85 5.16 7.10
C GLU A 233 -0.87 5.50 5.98
N VAL A 234 0.04 4.56 5.71
CA VAL A 234 1.00 4.60 4.60
C VAL A 234 0.76 3.38 3.71
N LEU A 235 0.49 3.63 2.43
CA LEU A 235 0.32 2.57 1.43
C LEU A 235 1.70 2.12 0.94
N THR A 236 1.98 0.82 0.97
CA THR A 236 3.25 0.26 0.47
C THR A 236 3.04 -0.57 -0.80
N PRO A 237 4.02 -0.60 -1.73
CA PRO A 237 5.36 -0.03 -1.59
C PRO A 237 5.36 1.53 -1.68
N VAL A 238 6.25 2.20 -0.94
CA VAL A 238 6.27 3.67 -0.78
C VAL A 238 7.65 4.27 -1.04
N TYR A 239 7.67 5.43 -1.71
CA TYR A 239 8.86 6.26 -1.82
C TYR A 239 8.76 7.46 -0.88
N MET A 240 9.76 7.61 0.00
CA MET A 240 9.86 8.65 1.02
C MET A 240 10.76 9.79 0.52
N PRO A 241 10.19 10.99 0.31
CA PRO A 241 10.98 12.18 0.01
C PRO A 241 11.88 12.55 1.20
N VAL A 242 13.12 12.97 0.91
CA VAL A 242 14.13 13.27 1.93
C VAL A 242 14.18 14.77 2.27
N GLY A 243 13.82 15.09 3.51
CA GLY A 243 14.00 16.38 4.16
C GLY A 243 15.30 16.42 4.97
N THR A 244 16.11 17.47 4.76
CA THR A 244 17.44 17.56 5.39
C THR A 244 17.42 18.40 6.68
N LYS A 245 16.79 19.57 6.67
CA LYS A 245 16.81 20.53 7.80
C LYS A 245 15.39 20.89 8.25
N GLY A 246 14.54 19.88 8.38
CA GLY A 246 13.10 20.09 8.55
C GLY A 246 12.45 20.76 7.33
N ALA A 247 13.04 20.56 6.15
CA ALA A 247 12.53 21.11 4.90
C ALA A 247 12.91 20.20 3.73
N MET A 248 11.99 20.05 2.79
CA MET A 248 12.24 19.51 1.47
C MET A 248 12.95 20.57 0.62
N LYS A 249 13.98 20.18 -0.14
CA LYS A 249 14.72 21.14 -0.95
C LYS A 249 13.86 21.65 -2.11
N GLY A 250 13.37 22.88 -1.97
CA GLY A 250 12.60 23.57 -3.01
C GLY A 250 11.16 23.07 -3.13
N VAL A 251 10.58 22.46 -2.10
CA VAL A 251 9.16 22.05 -2.07
C VAL A 251 8.61 22.30 -0.68
N THR A 252 7.39 22.81 -0.57
CA THR A 252 6.73 23.06 0.72
C THR A 252 6.02 21.80 1.24
N TYR A 253 5.75 21.73 2.54
CA TYR A 253 4.98 20.61 3.11
C TYR A 253 3.53 20.57 2.62
N SER A 254 2.92 21.72 2.29
CA SER A 254 1.59 21.76 1.68
C SER A 254 1.60 21.08 0.32
N GLU A 255 2.57 21.42 -0.53
CA GLU A 255 2.71 20.79 -1.85
C GLU A 255 2.99 19.29 -1.70
N MET A 256 3.77 18.87 -0.70
CA MET A 256 3.96 17.45 -0.44
C MET A 256 2.67 16.72 -0.08
N ASP A 257 1.77 17.35 0.70
CA ASP A 257 0.44 16.79 0.98
C ASP A 257 -0.43 16.73 -0.28
N ASP A 258 -0.39 17.77 -1.13
CA ASP A 258 -1.09 17.81 -2.41
C ASP A 258 -0.63 16.70 -3.37
N LEU A 259 0.65 16.33 -3.32
CA LEU A 259 1.21 15.19 -4.05
C LEU A 259 0.79 13.82 -3.49
N GLY A 260 0.10 13.79 -2.35
CA GLY A 260 -0.35 12.55 -1.69
C GLY A 260 0.72 11.86 -0.85
N CYS A 261 1.81 12.54 -0.50
CA CYS A 261 2.85 11.98 0.38
C CYS A 261 2.29 11.76 1.79
N LYS A 262 2.51 10.56 2.35
CA LYS A 262 2.07 10.19 3.72
C LYS A 262 3.20 9.77 4.66
N LEU A 263 4.43 9.72 4.14
CA LEU A 263 5.62 9.42 4.90
C LEU A 263 6.83 10.08 4.24
N LEU A 264 7.60 10.84 5.01
CA LEU A 264 8.84 11.47 4.58
C LEU A 264 10.00 11.09 5.49
N LEU A 265 11.22 11.21 4.97
CA LEU A 265 12.43 11.05 5.76
C LEU A 265 12.90 12.42 6.25
N ALA A 266 13.25 12.53 7.52
CA ALA A 266 13.90 13.68 8.12
C ALA A 266 15.28 13.28 8.62
N ASN A 267 16.31 14.04 8.25
CA ASN A 267 17.67 13.72 8.67
C ASN A 267 17.93 14.11 10.13
N THR A 268 18.27 13.15 10.98
CA THR A 268 18.54 13.36 12.40
C THR A 268 19.76 14.22 12.63
N TYR A 269 20.87 13.95 11.94
CA TYR A 269 22.13 14.66 12.13
C TYR A 269 21.96 16.18 11.99
N HIS A 270 21.32 16.61 10.90
CA HIS A 270 21.11 18.02 10.64
C HIS A 270 20.14 18.66 11.62
N LEU A 271 19.05 17.97 11.99
CA LEU A 271 18.07 18.47 12.96
C LEU A 271 18.64 18.55 14.38
N ALA A 272 19.48 17.58 14.77
CA ALA A 272 20.19 17.54 16.05
C ALA A 272 21.14 18.73 16.21
N TYR A 273 21.79 19.14 15.12
CA TYR A 273 22.68 20.29 15.12
C TYR A 273 21.92 21.62 15.05
N LYS A 274 21.05 21.78 14.02
CA LYS A 274 20.23 22.98 13.81
C LYS A 274 18.87 22.60 13.22
N PRO A 275 17.76 22.82 13.94
CA PRO A 275 17.62 23.75 15.07
C PRO A 275 18.05 23.23 16.45
N GLY A 276 18.30 21.94 16.60
CA GLY A 276 18.65 21.30 17.86
C GLY A 276 17.45 20.60 18.53
N GLY A 277 17.72 19.43 19.14
CA GLY A 277 16.70 18.60 19.78
C GLY A 277 15.91 19.33 20.88
N ASN A 278 16.56 20.18 21.66
CA ASN A 278 15.92 20.99 22.71
C ASN A 278 14.88 21.97 22.17
N LEU A 279 15.06 22.54 20.96
CA LEU A 279 14.04 23.39 20.36
C LEU A 279 12.86 22.55 19.90
N LEU A 280 13.13 21.43 19.23
CA LEU A 280 12.08 20.53 18.75
C LEU A 280 11.23 20.01 19.91
N GLU A 281 11.84 19.62 21.01
CA GLU A 281 11.13 19.19 22.22
C GLU A 281 10.21 20.29 22.77
N LYS A 282 10.69 21.55 22.83
CA LYS A 282 9.88 22.71 23.27
C LYS A 282 8.69 23.00 22.35
N VAL A 283 8.84 22.78 21.05
CA VAL A 283 7.77 22.96 20.05
C VAL A 283 6.84 21.74 19.97
N GLY A 284 7.17 20.66 20.67
CA GLY A 284 6.38 19.42 20.72
C GLY A 284 6.66 18.47 19.56
N GLY A 285 7.88 18.49 19.01
CA GLY A 285 8.35 17.61 17.94
C GLY A 285 8.41 18.29 16.56
N LEU A 286 8.99 17.56 15.60
CA LEU A 286 9.20 18.05 14.25
C LEU A 286 7.89 18.25 13.48
N HIS A 287 6.89 17.38 13.67
CA HIS A 287 5.56 17.52 13.08
C HIS A 287 4.98 18.91 13.33
N ASN A 288 4.98 19.37 14.58
CA ASN A 288 4.51 20.71 14.95
C ASN A 288 5.41 21.81 14.40
N PHE A 289 6.73 21.61 14.44
CA PHE A 289 7.70 22.62 13.99
C PHE A 289 7.56 22.95 12.50
N VAL A 290 7.26 21.95 11.67
CA VAL A 290 7.15 22.10 10.21
C VAL A 290 5.70 22.09 9.70
N ASN A 291 4.73 21.97 10.62
CA ASN A 291 3.31 21.81 10.34
C ASN A 291 3.02 20.64 9.39
N TRP A 292 3.62 19.47 9.65
CA TRP A 292 3.38 18.23 8.91
C TRP A 292 2.52 17.28 9.74
N LYS A 293 1.34 16.95 9.20
CA LYS A 293 0.32 16.14 9.90
C LYS A 293 0.43 14.63 9.65
N HIS A 294 1.30 14.21 8.74
CA HIS A 294 1.48 12.79 8.40
C HIS A 294 2.77 12.25 9.00
N ASN A 295 3.12 11.01 8.64
CA ASN A 295 4.21 10.30 9.28
C ASN A 295 5.58 10.83 8.87
N ILE A 296 6.55 10.66 9.78
CA ILE A 296 7.96 10.99 9.60
C ILE A 296 8.79 9.76 9.99
N LEU A 297 9.79 9.44 9.15
CA LEU A 297 10.89 8.55 9.48
C LEU A 297 12.14 9.39 9.73
N THR A 298 12.92 9.09 10.76
CA THR A 298 14.25 9.68 10.95
C THR A 298 15.35 8.67 10.74
N ASP A 299 16.40 9.03 10.00
CA ASP A 299 17.63 8.23 9.95
C ASP A 299 18.42 8.33 11.26
N SER A 300 19.46 7.51 11.45
CA SER A 300 20.24 7.49 12.70
C SER A 300 21.28 8.61 12.78
N GLY A 301 21.61 9.23 11.64
CA GLY A 301 22.71 10.19 11.48
C GLY A 301 24.09 9.57 11.20
N GLY A 302 24.23 8.24 11.31
CA GLY A 302 25.52 7.55 11.14
C GLY A 302 26.14 7.75 9.76
N PHE A 303 25.36 7.58 8.69
CA PHE A 303 25.85 7.73 7.31
C PHE A 303 26.41 9.12 7.01
N GLN A 304 25.74 10.18 7.48
CA GLN A 304 26.16 11.56 7.23
C GLN A 304 27.48 11.87 7.92
N MET A 305 27.69 11.29 9.10
CA MET A 305 28.93 11.50 9.85
C MET A 305 30.14 10.86 9.19
N VAL A 306 30.00 9.62 8.69
CA VAL A 306 31.08 8.92 7.98
C VAL A 306 31.31 9.50 6.58
N SER A 307 30.26 10.01 5.92
CA SER A 307 30.39 10.57 4.55
C SER A 307 30.84 12.03 4.49
N LEU A 308 30.61 12.84 5.53
CA LEU A 308 30.94 14.26 5.55
C LEU A 308 32.27 14.58 6.25
N SER A 309 32.78 13.71 7.14
CA SER A 309 34.05 13.93 7.83
C SER A 309 35.14 12.98 7.33
N GLN A 310 36.18 13.54 6.69
CA GLN A 310 37.43 12.81 6.39
C GLN A 310 38.13 12.34 7.67
N LEU A 311 37.82 12.96 8.80
CA LEU A 311 38.34 12.67 10.14
C LEU A 311 37.19 12.11 10.98
N SER A 312 36.78 10.87 10.70
CA SER A 312 35.85 10.13 11.54
C SER A 312 36.54 8.90 12.12
N GLU A 313 36.36 8.69 13.41
CA GLU A 313 36.84 7.52 14.13
C GLU A 313 35.64 6.77 14.71
N VAL A 314 35.56 5.48 14.41
CA VAL A 314 34.50 4.61 14.91
C VAL A 314 35.09 3.65 15.93
N THR A 315 34.58 3.69 17.15
CA THR A 315 34.96 2.80 18.26
C THR A 315 33.72 2.03 18.72
N GLU A 316 33.86 1.16 19.72
CA GLU A 316 32.68 0.51 20.31
C GLU A 316 31.75 1.52 21.02
N GLU A 317 32.28 2.63 21.53
CA GLU A 317 31.48 3.64 22.23
C GLU A 317 30.52 4.36 21.27
N GLY A 318 31.00 4.70 20.07
CA GLY A 318 30.25 5.46 19.08
C GLY A 318 31.15 5.97 17.96
N VAL A 319 30.69 7.02 17.29
CA VAL A 319 31.43 7.70 16.23
C VAL A 319 31.88 9.07 16.71
N THR A 320 33.17 9.34 16.60
CA THR A 320 33.77 10.66 16.85
C THR A 320 34.12 11.31 15.52
N PHE A 321 33.79 12.59 15.35
CA PHE A 321 34.00 13.28 14.08
C PHE A 321 34.10 14.79 14.27
N GLU A 322 34.67 15.46 13.28
CA GLU A 322 34.73 16.91 13.22
C GLU A 322 33.46 17.50 12.60
N SER A 323 32.86 18.48 13.27
CA SER A 323 31.75 19.27 12.74
C SER A 323 32.14 19.97 11.44
N PRO A 324 31.39 19.78 10.34
CA PRO A 324 31.65 20.48 9.08
C PRO A 324 31.31 21.98 9.16
N TYR A 325 30.65 22.42 10.24
CA TYR A 325 30.19 23.80 10.41
C TYR A 325 31.17 24.67 11.19
N ASP A 326 31.71 24.16 12.29
CA ASP A 326 32.51 24.92 13.27
C ASP A 326 33.79 24.21 13.71
N LYS A 327 34.10 23.05 13.13
CA LYS A 327 35.32 22.28 13.42
C LYS A 327 35.41 21.72 14.84
N SER A 328 34.33 21.79 15.62
CA SER A 328 34.27 21.15 16.94
C SER A 328 34.24 19.62 16.82
N THR A 329 34.85 18.93 17.78
CA THR A 329 34.73 17.47 17.91
C THR A 329 33.35 17.12 18.44
N MET A 330 32.65 16.25 17.72
CA MET A 330 31.35 15.72 18.09
C MET A 330 31.44 14.21 18.29
N HIS A 331 30.64 13.70 19.22
CA HIS A 331 30.50 12.28 19.51
C HIS A 331 29.04 11.88 19.33
N LEU A 332 28.79 10.81 18.58
CA LEU A 332 27.46 10.21 18.45
C LEU A 332 27.54 8.76 18.89
N ARG A 333 26.91 8.46 20.03
CA ARG A 333 26.69 7.11 20.51
C ARG A 333 25.26 6.66 20.15
N PRO A 334 24.97 5.34 20.15
CA PRO A 334 23.61 4.81 20.05
C PRO A 334 22.59 5.57 20.92
N GLU A 335 22.94 5.81 22.20
CA GLU A 335 22.08 6.50 23.15
C GLU A 335 21.78 7.96 22.74
N ASP A 336 22.77 8.66 22.19
CA ASP A 336 22.65 10.06 21.78
C ASP A 336 21.77 10.18 20.52
N SER A 337 21.93 9.25 19.57
CA SER A 337 21.09 9.17 18.35
C SER A 337 19.63 8.91 18.72
N ILE A 338 19.37 7.90 19.56
CA ILE A 338 18.01 7.56 19.97
C ILE A 338 17.38 8.66 20.82
N HIS A 339 18.13 9.29 21.71
CA HIS A 339 17.65 10.44 22.47
C HIS A 339 17.18 11.57 21.56
N THR A 340 18.00 11.93 20.56
CA THR A 340 17.65 12.97 19.59
C THR A 340 16.40 12.59 18.79
N GLN A 341 16.31 11.34 18.30
CA GLN A 341 15.13 10.87 17.57
C GLN A 341 13.86 10.86 18.44
N ASN A 342 13.98 10.61 19.75
CA ASN A 342 12.86 10.74 20.70
C ASN A 342 12.40 12.20 20.90
N GLN A 343 13.32 13.17 20.82
CA GLN A 343 13.01 14.61 20.84
C GLN A 343 12.41 15.10 19.52
N ILE A 344 12.89 14.58 18.39
CA ILE A 344 12.33 14.87 17.05
C ILE A 344 10.88 14.38 16.98
N GLY A 345 10.57 13.24 17.60
CA GLY A 345 9.20 12.71 17.68
C GLY A 345 8.70 12.04 16.39
N ALA A 346 9.62 11.48 15.58
CA ALA A 346 9.27 10.73 14.36
C ALA A 346 8.53 9.41 14.66
N ASP A 347 7.69 8.97 13.73
CA ASP A 347 6.89 7.73 13.84
C ASP A 347 7.74 6.46 13.69
N ILE A 348 8.79 6.54 12.87
CA ILE A 348 9.81 5.50 12.68
C ILE A 348 11.17 6.13 12.96
N ILE A 349 11.98 5.45 13.77
CA ILE A 349 13.33 5.86 14.13
C ILE A 349 14.30 4.75 13.73
N MET A 350 15.47 5.11 13.22
CA MET A 350 16.48 4.14 12.80
C MET A 350 17.52 3.90 13.90
N ALA A 351 17.90 2.64 14.10
CA ALA A 351 19.03 2.27 14.96
C ALA A 351 20.34 2.87 14.43
N LEU A 352 21.28 3.19 15.31
CA LEU A 352 22.62 3.62 14.89
C LEU A 352 23.41 2.41 14.43
N ASP A 353 24.05 2.53 13.26
CA ASP A 353 24.81 1.47 12.63
C ASP A 353 26.22 1.92 12.27
N ASP A 354 27.12 0.94 12.17
CA ASP A 354 28.50 1.16 11.74
C ASP A 354 28.60 0.98 10.22
N VAL A 355 28.47 2.10 9.49
CA VAL A 355 28.40 2.08 8.03
C VAL A 355 29.78 1.95 7.39
N VAL A 356 29.94 0.90 6.58
CA VAL A 356 31.15 0.65 5.80
C VAL A 356 30.81 0.60 4.31
N ARG A 357 31.69 1.13 3.45
CA ARG A 357 31.50 1.08 2.00
C ARG A 357 31.56 -0.36 1.51
N THR A 358 30.74 -0.71 0.53
CA THR A 358 30.72 -2.05 -0.08
C THR A 358 32.05 -2.43 -0.72
N THR A 359 32.87 -1.46 -1.12
CA THR A 359 34.22 -1.66 -1.68
C THR A 359 35.30 -1.89 -0.62
N THR A 360 34.98 -1.83 0.67
CA THR A 360 35.97 -2.07 1.74
C THR A 360 36.34 -3.54 1.82
N VAL A 361 37.63 -3.82 1.80
CA VAL A 361 38.20 -5.17 1.88
C VAL A 361 38.74 -5.48 3.28
N GLY A 362 38.79 -6.77 3.65
CA GLY A 362 39.35 -7.23 4.92
C GLY A 362 38.33 -7.28 6.07
N PRO A 363 38.80 -7.36 7.34
CA PRO A 363 37.94 -7.68 8.49
C PRO A 363 36.99 -6.55 8.90
N ARG A 364 37.18 -5.34 8.38
CA ARG A 364 36.43 -4.14 8.78
C ARG A 364 34.92 -4.26 8.55
N MET A 365 34.50 -4.95 7.50
CA MET A 365 33.08 -5.18 7.18
C MET A 365 32.41 -6.09 8.22
N GLN A 366 33.10 -7.17 8.60
CA GLN A 366 32.63 -8.08 9.65
C GLN A 366 32.52 -7.36 10.99
N GLU A 367 33.56 -6.62 11.36
CA GLU A 367 33.59 -5.82 12.60
C GLU A 367 32.43 -4.81 12.65
N ALA A 368 32.13 -4.12 11.54
CA ALA A 368 31.00 -3.19 11.45
C ALA A 368 29.66 -3.89 11.61
N SER A 369 29.48 -5.04 10.95
CA SER A 369 28.26 -5.82 11.03
C SER A 369 28.00 -6.28 12.47
N GLU A 370 29.02 -6.83 13.13
CA GLU A 370 28.93 -7.27 14.52
C GLU A 370 28.73 -6.10 15.50
N ARG A 371 29.40 -4.96 15.27
CA ARG A 371 29.21 -3.74 16.06
C ARG A 371 27.80 -3.20 15.91
N THR A 372 27.24 -3.21 14.69
CA THR A 372 25.85 -2.80 14.44
C THR A 372 24.87 -3.63 15.27
N THR A 373 25.07 -4.94 15.38
CA THR A 373 24.26 -5.80 16.26
C THR A 373 24.40 -5.41 17.74
N ARG A 374 25.62 -5.13 18.23
CA ARG A 374 25.83 -4.71 19.64
C ARG A 374 25.28 -3.31 19.92
N TRP A 375 25.38 -2.39 18.96
CA TRP A 375 24.82 -1.05 19.04
C TRP A 375 23.30 -1.08 19.07
N LEU A 376 22.66 -1.98 18.32
CA LEU A 376 21.21 -2.15 18.39
C LEU A 376 20.72 -2.46 19.81
N ASP A 377 21.44 -3.29 20.58
CA ASP A 377 21.05 -3.59 21.97
C ASP A 377 21.06 -2.33 22.84
N ARG A 378 22.02 -1.43 22.59
CA ARG A 378 22.10 -0.11 23.23
C ARG A 378 20.98 0.82 22.76
N ASP A 379 20.66 0.82 21.47
CA ASP A 379 19.56 1.60 20.91
C ASP A 379 18.21 1.19 21.52
N ILE A 380 17.95 -0.12 21.62
CA ILE A 380 16.74 -0.68 22.23
C ILE A 380 16.62 -0.29 23.71
N ALA A 381 17.74 -0.27 24.44
CA ALA A 381 17.79 0.15 25.83
C ALA A 381 17.57 1.66 26.00
N ALA A 382 18.11 2.46 25.08
CA ALA A 382 17.98 3.92 25.10
C ALA A 382 16.58 4.41 24.69
N HIS A 383 15.84 3.63 23.90
CA HIS A 383 14.56 4.06 23.34
C HIS A 383 13.44 4.11 24.41
N LYS A 384 13.03 5.33 24.76
CA LYS A 384 12.04 5.59 25.83
C LYS A 384 10.60 5.77 25.34
N ARG A 385 10.38 5.79 24.03
CA ARG A 385 9.10 6.15 23.38
C ARG A 385 8.47 4.99 22.59
N LYS A 386 8.55 3.77 23.16
CA LYS A 386 8.07 2.53 22.51
C LYS A 386 6.56 2.48 22.24
N HIS A 387 5.80 3.43 22.79
CA HIS A 387 4.35 3.51 22.66
C HIS A 387 3.91 4.37 21.46
N ASP A 388 4.80 5.18 20.89
CA ASP A 388 4.48 6.08 19.77
C ASP A 388 5.60 6.25 18.74
N GLN A 389 6.74 5.59 18.89
CA GLN A 389 7.76 5.49 17.85
C GLN A 389 8.20 4.04 17.63
N ASN A 390 8.64 3.74 16.41
CA ASN A 390 9.04 2.41 15.99
C ASN A 390 10.53 2.37 15.64
N LEU A 391 11.33 1.66 16.44
CA LEU A 391 12.76 1.47 16.18
C LEU A 391 12.99 0.38 15.13
N PHE A 392 13.63 0.72 14.01
CA PHE A 392 14.02 -0.23 12.96
C PHE A 392 15.52 -0.51 13.03
N PRO A 393 15.94 -1.77 13.24
CA PRO A 393 17.31 -2.19 13.03
C PRO A 393 17.70 -2.16 11.54
N ILE A 394 19.01 -2.07 11.29
CA ILE A 394 19.58 -1.99 9.94
C ILE A 394 20.43 -3.24 9.69
N VAL A 395 20.00 -4.05 8.72
CA VAL A 395 20.78 -5.20 8.25
C VAL A 395 22.03 -4.68 7.53
N GLN A 396 23.20 -5.13 7.98
CA GLN A 396 24.53 -4.81 7.44
C GLN A 396 25.23 -6.06 6.89
N GLY A 397 26.48 -5.93 6.42
CA GLY A 397 27.29 -7.04 5.88
C GLY A 397 27.76 -6.85 4.43
N GLY A 398 27.55 -5.68 3.83
CA GLY A 398 28.03 -5.37 2.48
C GLY A 398 27.38 -6.27 1.43
N ILE A 399 28.20 -6.85 0.54
CA ILE A 399 27.77 -7.84 -0.47
C ILE A 399 28.14 -9.28 -0.09
N ASP A 400 28.64 -9.52 1.12
CA ASP A 400 28.99 -10.87 1.59
C ASP A 400 27.73 -11.60 2.07
N PRO A 401 27.32 -12.70 1.41
CA PRO A 401 26.09 -13.40 1.77
C PRO A 401 26.13 -13.99 3.19
N LYS A 402 27.30 -14.39 3.70
CA LYS A 402 27.41 -14.97 5.05
C LYS A 402 27.27 -13.91 6.11
N LEU A 403 27.90 -12.74 5.92
CA LEU A 403 27.75 -11.62 6.86
C LEU A 403 26.31 -11.09 6.87
N ARG A 404 25.65 -11.07 5.71
CA ARG A 404 24.22 -10.73 5.60
C ARG A 404 23.34 -11.72 6.35
N GLU A 405 23.57 -13.02 6.18
CA GLU A 405 22.85 -14.08 6.89
C GLU A 405 23.02 -13.96 8.41
N GLN A 406 24.25 -13.75 8.87
CA GLN A 406 24.53 -13.53 10.29
C GLN A 406 23.79 -12.31 10.83
N SER A 407 23.89 -11.17 10.14
CA SER A 407 23.18 -9.94 10.52
C SER A 407 21.66 -10.16 10.57
N LEU A 408 21.07 -10.81 9.57
CA LEU A 408 19.63 -11.13 9.56
C LEU A 408 19.23 -11.98 10.77
N ASN A 409 19.97 -13.05 11.05
CA ASN A 409 19.68 -13.96 12.15
C ASN A 409 19.77 -13.26 13.51
N ASP A 410 20.77 -12.39 13.69
CA ASP A 410 20.93 -11.62 14.93
C ASP A 410 19.78 -10.62 15.12
N LEU A 411 19.45 -9.84 14.09
CA LEU A 411 18.49 -8.74 14.21
C LEU A 411 17.04 -9.23 14.36
N ILE A 412 16.66 -10.33 13.68
CA ILE A 412 15.30 -10.88 13.74
C ILE A 412 14.92 -11.36 15.14
N GLN A 413 15.88 -11.87 15.91
CA GLN A 413 15.66 -12.34 17.29
C GLN A 413 15.20 -11.24 18.26
N ARG A 414 15.39 -9.96 17.90
CA ARG A 414 14.99 -8.80 18.70
C ARG A 414 13.56 -8.33 18.40
N GLU A 415 12.85 -9.00 17.49
CA GLU A 415 11.42 -8.84 17.22
C GLU A 415 10.98 -7.39 16.95
N ALA A 416 11.79 -6.64 16.19
CA ALA A 416 11.51 -5.25 15.86
C ALA A 416 10.20 -5.06 15.04
N ASN A 417 9.70 -3.82 15.01
CA ASN A 417 8.45 -3.48 14.30
C ASN A 417 8.62 -3.36 12.78
N GLY A 418 9.85 -3.31 12.30
CA GLY A 418 10.23 -3.34 10.89
C GLY A 418 11.73 -3.40 10.75
N TYR A 419 12.24 -3.59 9.54
CA TYR A 419 13.66 -3.83 9.29
C TYR A 419 14.14 -3.04 8.08
N ALA A 420 15.31 -2.42 8.20
CA ALA A 420 15.97 -1.78 7.08
C ALA A 420 17.11 -2.62 6.51
N ILE A 421 17.39 -2.40 5.23
CA ILE A 421 18.50 -2.98 4.48
C ILE A 421 19.46 -1.82 4.17
N GLY A 422 20.58 -1.79 4.89
CA GLY A 422 21.61 -0.75 4.77
C GLY A 422 22.87 -1.23 4.07
N GLY A 423 23.81 -0.31 3.87
CA GLY A 423 25.13 -0.61 3.30
C GLY A 423 25.10 -1.06 1.85
N LEU A 424 24.13 -0.56 1.06
CA LEU A 424 24.00 -0.76 -0.39
C LEU A 424 23.92 0.59 -1.11
N ALA A 425 23.88 0.56 -2.44
CA ALA A 425 23.94 1.71 -3.34
C ALA A 425 25.21 2.57 -3.15
N GLY A 426 26.32 1.92 -2.79
CA GLY A 426 27.60 2.55 -2.42
C GLY A 426 28.71 2.39 -3.46
N GLY A 427 28.45 1.72 -4.58
CA GLY A 427 29.40 1.52 -5.69
C GLY A 427 29.57 0.06 -6.13
N GLU A 428 28.80 -0.86 -5.55
CA GLU A 428 28.77 -2.27 -5.93
C GLU A 428 28.15 -2.49 -7.34
N ASP A 429 28.44 -3.65 -7.92
CA ASP A 429 27.82 -4.07 -9.19
C ASP A 429 26.31 -4.33 -9.00
N LYS A 430 25.54 -4.08 -10.07
CA LYS A 430 24.08 -4.24 -10.02
C LYS A 430 23.63 -5.67 -9.75
N VAL A 431 24.40 -6.67 -10.17
CA VAL A 431 24.12 -8.08 -9.90
C VAL A 431 24.27 -8.39 -8.41
N ASP A 432 25.35 -7.94 -7.78
CA ASP A 432 25.58 -8.14 -6.35
C ASP A 432 24.57 -7.36 -5.50
N PHE A 433 24.22 -6.15 -5.94
CA PHE A 433 23.17 -5.33 -5.33
C PHE A 433 21.84 -6.07 -5.25
N TRP A 434 21.30 -6.52 -6.39
CA TRP A 434 19.95 -7.11 -6.41
C TRP A 434 19.92 -8.46 -5.68
N LYS A 435 21.00 -9.26 -5.78
CA LYS A 435 21.12 -10.54 -5.06
C LYS A 435 21.13 -10.33 -3.54
N THR A 436 21.83 -9.29 -3.07
CA THR A 436 21.85 -8.93 -1.65
C THR A 436 20.47 -8.49 -1.16
N VAL A 437 19.76 -7.66 -1.95
CA VAL A 437 18.38 -7.27 -1.64
C VAL A 437 17.47 -8.51 -1.56
N ALA A 438 17.54 -9.39 -2.56
CA ALA A 438 16.74 -10.61 -2.62
C ALA A 438 17.00 -11.55 -1.42
N GLN A 439 18.27 -11.72 -1.03
CA GLN A 439 18.62 -12.49 0.16
C GLN A 439 17.97 -11.90 1.42
N CYS A 440 18.07 -10.59 1.61
CA CYS A 440 17.50 -9.93 2.78
C CYS A 440 15.97 -10.07 2.82
N THR A 441 15.29 -9.77 1.71
CA THR A 441 13.81 -9.81 1.66
C THR A 441 13.25 -11.23 1.74
N ALA A 442 13.99 -12.25 1.32
CA ALA A 442 13.60 -13.65 1.49
C ALA A 442 13.61 -14.10 2.96
N THR A 443 14.54 -13.57 3.76
CA THR A 443 14.72 -13.96 5.17
C THR A 443 13.90 -13.10 6.14
N LEU A 444 13.71 -11.81 5.83
CA LEU A 444 13.02 -10.88 6.73
C LEU A 444 11.53 -11.27 6.95
N PRO A 445 10.98 -11.09 8.17
CA PRO A 445 9.62 -11.49 8.50
C PRO A 445 8.56 -10.94 7.54
N VAL A 446 7.65 -11.80 7.09
CA VAL A 446 6.61 -11.45 6.11
C VAL A 446 5.59 -10.46 6.68
N ASN A 447 5.35 -10.46 7.99
CA ASN A 447 4.41 -9.57 8.64
C ASN A 447 5.03 -8.23 9.10
N LYS A 448 6.22 -7.88 8.60
CA LYS A 448 6.93 -6.65 8.96
C LYS A 448 7.32 -5.87 7.69
N PRO A 449 7.37 -4.53 7.73
CA PRO A 449 7.83 -3.72 6.60
C PRO A 449 9.34 -3.84 6.39
N ARG A 450 9.75 -3.76 5.13
CA ARG A 450 11.14 -3.87 4.68
C ARG A 450 11.57 -2.57 3.99
N TYR A 451 12.56 -1.88 4.56
CA TYR A 451 13.01 -0.58 4.09
C TYR A 451 14.39 -0.66 3.42
N LEU A 452 14.48 -0.41 2.12
CA LEU A 452 15.75 -0.33 1.41
C LEU A 452 16.26 1.12 1.38
N MET A 453 17.38 1.35 2.07
CA MET A 453 17.90 2.70 2.30
C MET A 453 18.67 3.23 1.08
N GLY A 454 18.44 4.50 0.71
CA GLY A 454 19.24 5.23 -0.27
C GLY A 454 18.94 4.93 -1.75
N VAL A 455 17.90 4.16 -2.05
CA VAL A 455 17.52 3.77 -3.42
C VAL A 455 16.37 4.63 -3.94
N GLY A 456 16.60 5.33 -5.07
CA GLY A 456 15.57 6.19 -5.67
C GLY A 456 15.65 6.34 -7.18
N TYR A 457 16.43 5.49 -7.86
CA TYR A 457 16.36 5.38 -9.30
C TYR A 457 15.04 4.67 -9.66
N PRO A 458 14.19 5.19 -10.57
CA PRO A 458 12.85 4.65 -10.78
C PRO A 458 12.80 3.15 -11.08
N VAL A 459 13.72 2.65 -11.92
CA VAL A 459 13.80 1.23 -12.25
C VAL A 459 14.24 0.39 -11.05
N ASP A 460 15.20 0.88 -10.25
CA ASP A 460 15.68 0.16 -9.07
C ASP A 460 14.56 0.01 -8.04
N VAL A 461 13.78 1.07 -7.82
CA VAL A 461 12.65 1.06 -6.90
C VAL A 461 11.59 0.04 -7.34
N VAL A 462 11.27 -0.01 -8.64
CA VAL A 462 10.33 -1.00 -9.19
C VAL A 462 10.85 -2.42 -9.04
N VAL A 463 12.10 -2.69 -9.45
CA VAL A 463 12.69 -4.03 -9.38
C VAL A 463 12.82 -4.49 -7.93
N CYS A 464 13.30 -3.64 -7.02
CA CYS A 464 13.43 -3.99 -5.60
C CYS A 464 12.07 -4.20 -4.92
N SER A 465 11.02 -3.51 -5.36
CA SER A 465 9.65 -3.79 -4.92
C SER A 465 9.20 -5.17 -5.37
N CYS A 466 9.54 -5.58 -6.60
CA CYS A 466 9.33 -6.94 -7.09
C CYS A 466 10.12 -7.99 -6.31
N LEU A 467 11.26 -7.63 -5.73
CA LEU A 467 12.04 -8.46 -4.80
C LEU A 467 11.48 -8.43 -3.36
N GLY A 468 10.42 -7.68 -3.09
CA GLY A 468 9.70 -7.69 -1.81
C GLY A 468 10.11 -6.61 -0.81
N VAL A 469 10.68 -5.49 -1.28
CA VAL A 469 10.90 -4.27 -0.49
C VAL A 469 9.61 -3.43 -0.43
N ASP A 470 9.32 -2.80 0.72
CA ASP A 470 8.12 -1.99 0.94
C ASP A 470 8.38 -0.48 0.99
N MET A 471 9.58 -0.06 1.40
CA MET A 471 9.88 1.36 1.65
C MET A 471 11.21 1.72 1.00
N PHE A 472 11.29 2.94 0.47
CA PHE A 472 12.45 3.49 -0.20
C PHE A 472 12.64 4.96 0.17
N ASP A 473 13.86 5.44 0.19
CA ASP A 473 14.19 6.85 0.29
C ASP A 473 15.35 7.18 -0.66
N CYS A 474 15.37 8.41 -1.18
CA CYS A 474 16.58 8.89 -1.82
C CYS A 474 16.53 10.40 -2.06
N VAL A 475 17.68 11.07 -2.00
CA VAL A 475 17.78 12.46 -2.45
C VAL A 475 17.74 12.61 -3.99
N PHE A 476 17.77 11.52 -4.75
CA PHE A 476 17.96 11.53 -6.20
C PHE A 476 16.97 12.44 -6.92
N SER A 477 15.67 12.32 -6.64
CA SER A 477 14.59 13.12 -7.25
C SER A 477 14.81 14.64 -7.17
N THR A 478 15.05 15.16 -5.97
CA THR A 478 15.27 16.60 -5.73
C THR A 478 16.71 17.03 -6.07
N ARG A 479 17.68 16.12 -6.02
CA ARG A 479 19.08 16.41 -6.40
C ARG A 479 19.21 16.58 -7.90
N THR A 480 18.66 15.67 -8.71
CA THR A 480 18.73 15.75 -10.17
C THR A 480 17.86 16.88 -10.75
N ALA A 481 16.76 17.22 -10.07
CA ALA A 481 15.95 18.39 -10.41
C ALA A 481 16.78 19.68 -10.44
N ARG A 482 17.67 19.89 -9.46
CA ARG A 482 18.59 21.04 -9.43
C ARG A 482 19.60 21.06 -10.59
N PHE A 483 19.87 19.89 -11.18
CA PHE A 483 20.69 19.78 -12.37
C PHE A 483 19.88 19.88 -13.67
N GLY A 484 18.57 20.15 -13.61
CA GLY A 484 17.72 20.33 -14.77
C GLY A 484 17.23 19.03 -15.40
N THR A 485 17.17 17.94 -14.63
CA THR A 485 16.73 16.63 -15.11
C THR A 485 15.37 16.27 -14.54
N ALA A 486 14.40 16.03 -15.42
CA ALA A 486 13.06 15.59 -15.07
C ALA A 486 12.86 14.10 -15.37
N PHE A 487 12.04 13.42 -14.57
CA PHE A 487 11.71 12.00 -14.75
C PHE A 487 10.49 11.85 -15.64
N THR A 488 10.53 10.92 -16.60
CA THR A 488 9.40 10.65 -17.47
C THR A 488 9.24 9.15 -17.72
N ASP A 489 8.09 8.75 -18.27
CA ASP A 489 7.85 7.37 -18.71
C ASP A 489 8.89 6.90 -19.74
N ASN A 490 9.51 7.82 -20.50
CA ASN A 490 10.54 7.53 -21.49
C ASN A 490 11.97 7.76 -20.97
N GLY A 491 12.16 7.64 -19.65
CA GLY A 491 13.43 7.88 -18.99
C GLY A 491 13.65 9.34 -18.63
N PHE A 492 14.92 9.79 -18.65
CA PHE A 492 15.28 11.12 -18.17
C PHE A 492 15.20 12.19 -19.26
N LEU A 493 14.41 13.23 -18.99
CA LEU A 493 14.37 14.44 -19.79
C LEU A 493 15.37 15.47 -19.25
N LYS A 494 16.41 15.77 -20.04
CA LYS A 494 17.41 16.80 -19.72
C LYS A 494 16.94 18.16 -20.22
N LEU A 495 16.24 18.92 -19.38
CA LEU A 495 15.66 20.22 -19.71
C LEU A 495 16.72 21.32 -19.93
N LYS A 496 18.00 21.08 -19.60
CA LYS A 496 19.12 21.96 -19.99
C LYS A 496 19.49 21.88 -21.46
N ASN A 497 19.13 20.80 -22.14
CA ASN A 497 19.56 20.61 -23.51
C ASN A 497 18.78 21.52 -24.46
N LYS A 498 19.40 21.88 -25.59
CA LYS A 498 18.85 22.86 -26.54
C LYS A 498 17.55 22.39 -27.18
N GLU A 499 17.33 21.09 -27.26
CA GLU A 499 16.11 20.48 -27.80
C GLU A 499 14.88 20.91 -26.99
N ALA A 500 15.01 21.15 -25.67
CA ALA A 500 13.92 21.61 -24.83
C ALA A 500 13.53 23.08 -25.07
N ALA A 501 14.41 23.89 -25.68
CA ALA A 501 14.23 25.34 -25.81
C ALA A 501 13.00 25.74 -26.63
N ASN A 502 12.58 24.90 -27.58
CA ASN A 502 11.45 25.15 -28.48
C ASN A 502 10.31 24.14 -28.30
N VAL A 503 10.25 23.47 -27.13
CA VAL A 503 9.18 22.51 -26.83
C VAL A 503 8.12 23.19 -25.94
N PHE A 504 6.96 23.46 -26.54
CA PHE A 504 5.81 24.13 -25.88
C PHE A 504 4.83 23.15 -25.23
N GLU A 505 5.32 21.98 -24.85
CA GLU A 505 4.57 20.91 -24.19
C GLU A 505 5.01 20.81 -22.73
N PRO A 506 4.22 20.20 -21.82
CA PRO A 506 4.64 19.96 -20.44
C PRO A 506 5.78 18.93 -20.37
N ILE A 507 6.38 18.77 -19.19
CA ILE A 507 7.42 17.75 -18.95
C ILE A 507 6.89 16.36 -19.31
N GLN A 508 5.69 16.01 -18.87
CA GLN A 508 5.03 14.75 -19.19
C GLN A 508 3.53 14.97 -19.47
N LYS A 509 3.08 14.53 -20.65
CA LYS A 509 1.65 14.56 -21.01
C LYS A 509 0.84 13.68 -20.04
N GLY A 510 -0.31 14.18 -19.61
CA GLY A 510 -1.20 13.50 -18.66
C GLY A 510 -0.81 13.64 -17.18
N CYS A 511 0.39 14.14 -16.86
CA CYS A 511 0.80 14.39 -15.48
C CYS A 511 0.02 15.56 -14.88
N GLN A 512 -0.55 15.35 -13.68
CA GLN A 512 -1.42 16.31 -13.00
C GLN A 512 -0.69 17.20 -11.98
N CYS A 513 0.64 17.13 -11.92
CA CYS A 513 1.43 17.99 -11.03
C CYS A 513 1.40 19.46 -11.50
N GLN A 514 1.66 20.38 -10.57
CA GLN A 514 1.62 21.82 -10.87
C GLN A 514 2.56 22.23 -12.01
N ALA A 515 3.75 21.61 -12.09
CA ALA A 515 4.71 21.89 -13.17
C ALA A 515 4.13 21.53 -14.55
N CYS A 516 3.52 20.36 -14.70
CA CYS A 516 2.96 19.90 -15.97
C CYS A 516 1.62 20.57 -16.34
N LYS A 517 0.87 21.08 -15.36
CA LYS A 517 -0.39 21.79 -15.61
C LYS A 517 -0.19 23.21 -16.15
N SER A 518 0.90 23.86 -15.76
CA SER A 518 1.04 25.31 -15.94
C SER A 518 2.22 25.73 -16.80
N TYR A 519 3.22 24.87 -17.02
CA TYR A 519 4.48 25.27 -17.63
C TYR A 519 4.93 24.34 -18.75
N THR A 520 5.60 24.93 -19.73
CA THR A 520 6.20 24.21 -20.86
C THR A 520 7.66 23.87 -20.59
N GLN A 521 8.18 22.87 -21.30
CA GLN A 521 9.60 22.53 -21.28
C GLN A 521 10.47 23.73 -21.70
N SER A 522 10.06 24.50 -22.70
CA SER A 522 10.73 25.72 -23.16
C SER A 522 10.88 26.77 -22.06
N TYR A 523 9.81 27.02 -21.30
CA TYR A 523 9.86 27.97 -20.18
C TYR A 523 10.82 27.48 -19.08
N ILE A 524 10.73 26.20 -18.71
CA ILE A 524 11.61 25.64 -17.68
C ILE A 524 13.06 25.65 -18.15
N HIS A 525 13.33 25.28 -19.41
CA HIS A 525 14.65 25.37 -20.04
C HIS A 525 15.24 26.79 -19.91
N TYR A 526 14.44 27.81 -20.24
CA TYR A 526 14.85 29.21 -20.14
C TYR A 526 15.25 29.61 -18.71
N LEU A 527 14.58 29.08 -17.69
CA LEU A 527 14.81 29.43 -16.29
C LEU A 527 15.98 28.68 -15.64
N ILE A 528 16.35 27.50 -16.14
CA ILE A 528 17.41 26.70 -15.51
C ILE A 528 18.72 27.49 -15.45
N ALA A 529 19.36 27.50 -14.28
CA ALA A 529 20.57 28.26 -13.97
C ALA A 529 20.41 29.80 -14.02
N ARG A 530 19.17 30.29 -14.11
CA ARG A 530 18.83 31.71 -14.01
C ARG A 530 17.96 32.02 -12.80
N GLU A 531 17.00 31.15 -12.51
CA GLU A 531 16.03 31.33 -11.44
C GLU A 531 15.82 30.03 -10.65
N GLU A 532 15.65 30.13 -9.33
CA GLU A 532 15.44 28.98 -8.45
C GLU A 532 14.14 28.23 -8.74
N VAL A 533 13.15 28.93 -9.32
CA VAL A 533 11.83 28.37 -9.62
C VAL A 533 11.91 27.16 -10.56
N ALA A 534 12.91 27.09 -11.45
CA ALA A 534 13.13 25.91 -12.29
C ALA A 534 13.43 24.66 -11.44
N CYS A 535 14.26 24.81 -10.41
CA CYS A 535 14.60 23.70 -9.51
C CYS A 535 13.38 23.25 -8.71
N HIS A 536 12.54 24.20 -8.29
CA HIS A 536 11.28 23.94 -7.61
C HIS A 536 10.31 23.14 -8.51
N LEU A 537 10.02 23.62 -9.72
CA LEU A 537 9.09 22.98 -10.65
C LEU A 537 9.52 21.54 -11.00
N ILE A 538 10.80 21.33 -11.27
CA ILE A 538 11.31 19.99 -11.58
C ILE A 538 11.28 19.09 -10.34
N SER A 539 11.51 19.63 -9.14
CA SER A 539 11.44 18.84 -7.89
C SER A 539 10.02 18.38 -7.60
N VAL A 540 9.02 19.27 -7.71
CA VAL A 540 7.60 18.91 -7.59
C VAL A 540 7.23 17.82 -8.59
N HIS A 541 7.67 17.95 -9.84
CA HIS A 541 7.43 16.93 -10.88
C HIS A 541 8.09 15.58 -10.57
N ASN A 542 9.37 15.56 -10.23
CA ASN A 542 10.10 14.31 -9.97
C ASN A 542 9.56 13.56 -8.75
N LEU A 543 9.16 14.29 -7.70
CA LEU A 543 8.52 13.70 -6.53
C LEU A 543 7.15 13.13 -6.87
N ASN A 544 6.32 13.89 -7.60
CA ASN A 544 5.04 13.38 -8.09
C ASN A 544 5.21 12.11 -8.93
N TYR A 545 6.18 12.08 -9.85
CA TYR A 545 6.45 10.92 -10.69
C TYR A 545 6.71 9.66 -9.85
N LEU A 546 7.60 9.74 -8.86
CA LEU A 546 7.91 8.59 -8.01
C LEU A 546 6.72 8.18 -7.13
N ILE A 547 5.99 9.12 -6.55
CA ILE A 547 4.80 8.79 -5.74
C ILE A 547 3.75 8.06 -6.60
N GLN A 548 3.46 8.57 -7.80
CA GLN A 548 2.51 7.94 -8.71
C GLN A 548 3.02 6.58 -9.24
N LEU A 549 4.31 6.45 -9.50
CA LEU A 549 4.93 5.17 -9.89
C LEU A 549 4.69 4.10 -8.82
N MET A 550 4.88 4.44 -7.55
CA MET A 550 4.64 3.52 -6.43
C MET A 550 3.17 3.18 -6.26
N LEU A 551 2.26 4.15 -6.41
CA LEU A 551 0.82 3.90 -6.34
C LEU A 551 0.34 2.99 -7.48
N ASN A 552 0.83 3.21 -8.71
CA ASN A 552 0.49 2.38 -9.86
C ASN A 552 1.05 0.95 -9.72
N LEU A 553 2.29 0.82 -9.23
CA LEU A 553 2.89 -0.48 -8.93
C LEU A 553 2.11 -1.21 -7.83
N ARG A 554 1.72 -0.51 -6.77
CA ARG A 554 0.86 -1.07 -5.72
C ARG A 554 -0.47 -1.58 -6.30
N GLN A 555 -1.11 -0.77 -7.13
CA GLN A 555 -2.41 -1.10 -7.72
C GLN A 555 -2.31 -2.30 -8.66
N SER A 556 -1.23 -2.43 -9.44
CA SER A 556 -1.03 -3.59 -10.31
C SER A 556 -0.85 -4.89 -9.53
N ILE A 557 -0.22 -4.86 -8.34
CA ILE A 557 -0.16 -6.03 -7.44
C ILE A 557 -1.56 -6.42 -6.95
N ILE A 558 -2.36 -5.44 -6.54
CA ILE A 558 -3.74 -5.68 -6.04
C ILE A 558 -4.64 -6.24 -7.13
N ASP A 559 -4.54 -5.71 -8.34
CA ASP A 559 -5.38 -6.10 -9.47
C ASP A 559 -4.90 -7.37 -10.17
N GLY A 560 -3.79 -7.97 -9.71
CA GLY A 560 -3.20 -9.16 -10.33
C GLY A 560 -2.59 -8.90 -11.71
N LYS A 561 -2.20 -7.65 -12.00
CA LYS A 561 -1.67 -7.16 -13.30
C LYS A 561 -0.21 -6.71 -13.25
N LEU A 562 0.56 -7.27 -12.30
CA LEU A 562 1.94 -6.83 -12.08
C LEU A 562 2.81 -7.09 -13.32
N ILE A 563 2.66 -8.23 -13.99
CA ILE A 563 3.48 -8.59 -15.15
C ILE A 563 3.27 -7.60 -16.29
N GLU A 564 2.02 -7.25 -16.60
CA GLU A 564 1.67 -6.27 -17.63
C GLU A 564 2.24 -4.89 -17.28
N PHE A 565 2.09 -4.47 -16.02
CA PHE A 565 2.63 -3.21 -15.55
C PHE A 565 4.15 -3.13 -15.72
N ILE A 566 4.89 -4.17 -15.33
CA ILE A 566 6.35 -4.21 -15.42
C ILE A 566 6.80 -4.18 -16.89
N ASN A 567 6.18 -4.98 -17.75
CA ASN A 567 6.52 -5.00 -19.17
C ASN A 567 6.23 -3.65 -19.86
N GLU A 568 5.08 -3.02 -19.59
CA GLU A 568 4.78 -1.69 -20.10
C GLU A 568 5.76 -0.62 -19.58
N PHE A 569 6.11 -0.69 -18.28
CA PHE A 569 7.05 0.25 -17.67
C PHE A 569 8.44 0.13 -18.30
N LEU A 570 9.00 -1.08 -18.40
CA LEU A 570 10.32 -1.30 -18.99
C LEU A 570 10.35 -0.94 -20.48
N LYS A 571 9.28 -1.27 -21.21
CA LYS A 571 9.13 -0.91 -22.62
C LYS A 571 9.16 0.59 -22.88
N LYS A 572 8.46 1.36 -22.05
CA LYS A 572 8.49 2.83 -22.15
C LYS A 572 9.84 3.38 -21.70
N TRP A 573 10.35 2.91 -20.57
CA TRP A 573 11.56 3.43 -19.94
C TRP A 573 12.81 3.24 -20.81
N PHE A 574 12.97 2.06 -21.41
CA PHE A 574 14.14 1.70 -22.22
C PHE A 574 13.90 1.83 -23.74
N LYS A 575 12.83 2.51 -24.14
CA LYS A 575 12.45 2.69 -25.55
C LYS A 575 13.58 3.26 -26.41
N ASN A 576 14.36 4.18 -25.85
CA ASN A 576 15.41 4.88 -26.59
C ASN A 576 16.74 4.10 -26.60
N GLU A 577 16.95 3.26 -25.58
CA GLU A 577 18.12 2.42 -25.40
C GLU A 577 18.04 1.14 -26.25
N GLY A 578 16.83 0.66 -26.56
CA GLY A 578 16.59 -0.50 -27.41
C GLY A 578 16.91 -1.85 -26.76
N GLN A 579 17.38 -1.86 -25.51
CA GLN A 579 17.62 -3.07 -24.72
C GLN A 579 17.39 -2.84 -23.23
N ILE A 580 16.85 -3.85 -22.55
CA ILE A 580 16.72 -3.87 -21.08
C ILE A 580 18.05 -4.38 -20.50
N PRO A 581 18.66 -3.68 -19.53
CA PRO A 581 19.85 -4.16 -18.83
C PRO A 581 19.70 -5.58 -18.26
N VAL A 582 20.71 -6.43 -18.48
CA VAL A 582 20.69 -7.86 -18.09
C VAL A 582 20.35 -8.08 -16.62
N TRP A 583 20.93 -7.29 -15.72
CA TRP A 583 20.67 -7.43 -14.27
C TRP A 583 19.19 -7.25 -13.90
N ILE A 584 18.43 -6.46 -14.67
CA ILE A 584 16.99 -6.25 -14.45
C ILE A 584 16.24 -7.52 -14.81
N ILE A 585 16.60 -8.13 -15.96
CA ILE A 585 16.00 -9.37 -16.44
C ILE A 585 16.26 -10.47 -15.41
N GLU A 586 17.53 -10.67 -15.00
CA GLU A 586 17.90 -11.68 -14.00
C GLU A 586 17.16 -11.48 -12.66
N ALA A 587 17.07 -10.25 -12.17
CA ALA A 587 16.38 -9.94 -10.92
C ALA A 587 14.86 -10.21 -11.01
N LEU A 588 14.22 -9.88 -12.14
CA LEU A 588 12.80 -10.12 -12.35
C LEU A 588 12.50 -11.60 -12.61
N GLU A 589 13.38 -12.32 -13.29
CA GLU A 589 13.32 -13.79 -13.42
C GLU A 589 13.42 -14.47 -12.06
N TYR A 590 14.33 -14.02 -11.19
CA TYR A 590 14.39 -14.47 -9.80
C TYR A 590 13.05 -14.20 -9.06
N ALA A 591 12.45 -13.03 -9.29
CA ALA A 591 11.14 -12.67 -8.76
C ALA A 591 9.96 -13.42 -9.44
N LYS A 592 10.24 -14.28 -10.43
CA LYS A 592 9.26 -15.01 -11.27
C LYS A 592 8.30 -14.09 -12.02
N ILE A 593 8.82 -12.97 -12.51
CA ILE A 593 8.11 -12.00 -13.35
C ILE A 593 8.73 -12.05 -14.75
N PRO A 594 8.05 -12.66 -15.73
CA PRO A 594 8.58 -12.76 -17.09
C PRO A 594 8.67 -11.37 -17.73
N VAL A 595 9.80 -11.12 -18.41
CA VAL A 595 10.09 -9.87 -19.11
C VAL A 595 10.06 -10.13 -20.61
N GLU A 596 9.28 -9.35 -21.34
CA GLU A 596 9.25 -9.34 -22.80
C GLU A 596 10.50 -8.61 -23.34
N GLN A 597 11.09 -9.14 -24.41
CA GLN A 597 12.15 -8.43 -25.13
C GLN A 597 11.57 -7.20 -25.85
N LEU A 598 12.36 -6.11 -25.93
CA LEU A 598 11.92 -4.80 -26.45
C LEU A 598 11.63 -4.77 -27.94
#